data_AF-A0A0U1DD14-F1
#
_entry.id   AF-A0A0U1DD14-F1
#
_cell.length_a   1.000
_cell.length_b   1.000
_cell.length_c   1.000
_cell.angle_alpha   90.00
_cell.angle_beta   90.00
_cell.angle_gamma   90.00
#
_symmetry.space_group_name_H-M   'P 1'
#
loop_
_entity.id
_entity.type
_entity.pdbx_description
1 polymer ?
#
loop_
_entity_poly.entity_id
_entity_poly.type
_entity_poly.pdbx_seq_one_letter_code
_entity_poly.pdbx_strand_id
1 'polypeptide(L)'
;MTRARELADALKLPLADTVARHIEALAADDGAGLLTAAESYRAIGDRATAADAAAQAAVAFGRHGQGKRSAYAAAVAQEGADECGGLCTPALRNPAGQPLTGRQREIVELVVAGLSNKQIAERLVMSVRSVEGHLYRASQRVGASSREQLAAIIRRGPKGTQ
;
A
#
# COMPACT_ATOMS: atom_id res chain seq x y z
N MET A 1 -15.73 -18.42 -1.34
CA MET A 1 -16.41 -17.22 -1.88
C MET A 1 -17.93 -17.30 -1.79
N THR A 2 -18.53 -18.47 -2.05
CA THR A 2 -19.98 -18.69 -2.06
C THR A 2 -20.72 -18.18 -0.82
N ARG A 3 -20.14 -18.37 0.37
CA ARG A 3 -20.79 -17.98 1.63
C ARG A 3 -21.04 -16.48 1.79
N ALA A 4 -20.14 -15.62 1.29
CA ALA A 4 -20.32 -14.17 1.41
C ALA A 4 -21.46 -13.68 0.51
N ARG A 5 -21.53 -14.21 -0.72
CA ARG A 5 -22.62 -13.92 -1.66
C ARG A 5 -23.97 -14.41 -1.15
N GLU A 6 -24.03 -15.64 -0.64
CA GLU A 6 -25.24 -16.18 0.01
C GLU A 6 -25.77 -15.27 1.12
N LEU A 7 -24.86 -14.78 1.98
CA LEU A 7 -25.22 -13.88 3.07
C LEU A 7 -25.67 -12.51 2.56
N ALA A 8 -25.04 -11.98 1.50
CA ALA A 8 -25.48 -10.74 0.87
C ALA A 8 -26.91 -10.85 0.34
N ASP A 9 -27.23 -11.96 -0.35
CA ASP A 9 -28.55 -12.21 -0.93
C ASP A 9 -29.63 -12.39 0.16
N ALA A 10 -29.26 -13.03 1.27
CA ALA A 10 -30.14 -13.22 2.42
C ALA A 10 -30.40 -11.92 3.21
N LEU A 11 -29.34 -11.14 3.48
CA LEU A 11 -29.43 -9.93 4.30
C LEU A 11 -29.98 -8.73 3.53
N LYS A 12 -29.74 -8.64 2.22
CA LYS A 12 -30.14 -7.52 1.36
C LYS A 12 -29.68 -6.15 1.88
N LEU A 13 -28.54 -6.13 2.57
CA LEU A 13 -27.93 -4.91 3.11
C LEU A 13 -26.85 -4.41 2.15
N PRO A 14 -26.76 -3.08 1.90
CA PRO A 14 -25.71 -2.51 1.04
C PRO A 14 -24.29 -2.90 1.46
N LEU A 15 -24.04 -2.98 2.77
CA LEU A 15 -22.75 -3.41 3.31
C LEU A 15 -22.46 -4.88 3.00
N ALA A 16 -23.44 -5.78 3.14
CA ALA A 16 -23.25 -7.20 2.89
C ALA A 16 -22.92 -7.48 1.42
N ASP A 17 -23.61 -6.80 0.50
CA ASP A 17 -23.32 -6.88 -0.94
C ASP A 17 -21.97 -6.26 -1.29
N THR A 18 -21.60 -5.13 -0.68
CA THR A 18 -20.27 -4.52 -0.85
C THR A 18 -19.15 -5.46 -0.39
N VAL A 19 -19.31 -6.11 0.76
CA VAL A 19 -18.35 -7.11 1.28
C VAL A 19 -18.25 -8.31 0.34
N ALA A 20 -19.37 -8.82 -0.17
CA ALA A 20 -19.36 -9.94 -1.12
C ALA A 20 -18.61 -9.57 -2.41
N ARG A 21 -18.89 -8.41 -3.02
CA ARG A 21 -18.18 -7.93 -4.21
C ARG A 21 -16.70 -7.72 -3.95
N HIS A 22 -16.33 -7.17 -2.79
CA HIS A 22 -14.94 -6.99 -2.39
C HIS A 22 -14.19 -8.33 -2.36
N ILE A 23 -14.77 -9.34 -1.69
CA ILE A 23 -14.16 -10.67 -1.59
C ILE A 23 -14.02 -11.33 -2.96
N GLU A 24 -15.05 -11.22 -3.81
CA GLU A 24 -15.03 -11.75 -5.17
C GLU A 24 -13.93 -11.10 -6.02
N ALA A 25 -13.84 -9.76 -6.00
CA ALA A 25 -12.82 -9.02 -6.72
C ALA A 25 -11.41 -9.34 -6.21
N LEU A 26 -11.24 -9.48 -4.89
CA LEU A 26 -9.95 -9.83 -4.29
C LEU A 26 -9.48 -11.21 -4.76
N ALA A 27 -10.37 -12.18 -4.80
CA ALA A 27 -10.02 -13.54 -5.18
C ALA A 27 -9.87 -13.73 -6.70
N ALA A 28 -10.49 -12.86 -7.49
CA ALA A 28 -10.27 -12.78 -8.94
C ALA A 28 -8.99 -11.99 -9.31
N ASP A 29 -8.28 -11.41 -8.32
CA ASP A 29 -7.20 -10.44 -8.53
C ASP A 29 -7.62 -9.29 -9.48
N ASP A 30 -8.88 -8.84 -9.33
CA ASP A 30 -9.51 -7.82 -10.15
C ASP A 30 -9.37 -6.43 -9.51
N GLY A 31 -8.37 -5.68 -9.97
CA GLY A 31 -8.13 -4.32 -9.50
C GLY A 31 -9.28 -3.34 -9.80
N ALA A 32 -10.06 -3.55 -10.87
CA ALA A 32 -11.19 -2.68 -11.18
C ALA A 32 -12.35 -2.92 -10.21
N GLY A 33 -12.71 -4.19 -9.98
CA GLY A 33 -13.70 -4.57 -8.98
C GLY A 33 -13.34 -4.11 -7.56
N LEU A 34 -12.05 -4.14 -7.20
CA LEU A 34 -11.57 -3.62 -5.91
C LEU A 34 -11.73 -2.10 -5.78
N LEU A 35 -11.53 -1.32 -6.84
CA LEU A 35 -11.83 0.13 -6.83
C LEU A 35 -13.34 0.40 -6.71
N THR A 36 -14.17 -0.37 -7.41
CA THR A 36 -15.63 -0.26 -7.27
C THR A 36 -16.09 -0.59 -5.84
N ALA A 37 -15.48 -1.59 -5.20
CA ALA A 37 -15.73 -1.89 -3.79
C ALA A 37 -15.28 -0.72 -2.89
N ALA A 38 -14.12 -0.11 -3.15
CA ALA A 38 -13.64 1.05 -2.40
C ALA A 38 -14.61 2.23 -2.48
N GLU A 39 -15.12 2.55 -3.67
CA GLU A 39 -16.15 3.58 -3.87
C GLU A 39 -17.45 3.27 -3.12
N SER A 40 -17.87 2.00 -3.12
CA SER A 40 -19.06 1.55 -2.40
C SER A 40 -18.91 1.70 -0.88
N TYR A 41 -17.74 1.36 -0.32
CA TYR A 41 -17.46 1.61 1.10
C TYR A 41 -17.44 3.11 1.44
N ARG A 42 -16.87 3.96 0.56
CA ARG A 42 -16.93 5.43 0.76
C ARG A 42 -18.38 5.92 0.81
N ALA A 43 -19.25 5.42 -0.07
CA ALA A 43 -20.66 5.79 -0.09
C ALA A 43 -21.41 5.35 1.18
N ILE A 44 -21.00 4.23 1.79
CA ILE A 44 -21.53 3.74 3.09
C ILE A 44 -20.95 4.54 4.27
N GLY A 45 -19.83 5.26 4.07
CA GLY A 45 -19.12 6.01 5.10
C GLY A 45 -17.96 5.25 5.76
N ASP A 46 -17.69 4.02 5.33
CA ASP A 46 -16.55 3.22 5.81
C ASP A 46 -15.27 3.60 5.06
N ARG A 47 -14.70 4.75 5.45
CA ARG A 47 -13.50 5.30 4.82
C ARG A 47 -12.26 4.43 5.02
N ALA A 48 -12.18 3.72 6.16
CA ALA A 48 -11.05 2.86 6.48
C ALA A 48 -11.01 1.65 5.54
N THR A 49 -12.13 0.95 5.39
CA THR A 49 -12.21 -0.21 4.48
C THR A 49 -12.11 0.22 3.01
N ALA A 50 -12.60 1.42 2.66
CA ALA A 50 -12.38 1.99 1.33
C ALA A 50 -10.90 2.19 1.00
N ALA A 51 -10.10 2.70 1.93
CA ALA A 51 -8.66 2.88 1.76
C ALA A 51 -7.95 1.52 1.58
N ASP A 52 -8.35 0.51 2.34
CA ASP A 52 -7.83 -0.86 2.20
C ASP A 52 -8.17 -1.50 0.85
N ALA A 53 -9.41 -1.37 0.40
CA ALA A 53 -9.84 -1.89 -0.90
C ALA A 53 -9.08 -1.22 -2.06
N ALA A 54 -8.88 0.10 -2.00
CA ALA A 54 -8.06 0.82 -2.98
C ALA A 54 -6.58 0.38 -2.93
N ALA A 55 -6.04 0.12 -1.74
CA ALA A 55 -4.68 -0.38 -1.60
C ALA A 55 -4.53 -1.79 -2.22
N GLN A 56 -5.52 -2.66 -2.02
CA GLN A 56 -5.55 -3.98 -2.64
C GLN A 56 -5.71 -3.90 -4.17
N ALA A 57 -6.48 -2.93 -4.68
CA ALA A 57 -6.59 -2.67 -6.11
C ALA A 57 -5.23 -2.31 -6.73
N ALA A 58 -4.43 -1.51 -6.01
CA ALA A 58 -3.07 -1.17 -6.45
C ALA A 58 -2.19 -2.42 -6.59
N VAL A 59 -2.40 -3.45 -5.74
CA VAL A 59 -1.65 -4.72 -5.79
C VAL A 59 -2.04 -5.50 -7.01
N ALA A 60 -3.34 -5.70 -7.21
CA ALA A 60 -3.87 -6.41 -8.36
C ALA A 60 -3.38 -5.78 -9.67
N PHE A 61 -3.50 -4.45 -9.83
CA PHE A 61 -2.97 -3.76 -11.01
C PHE A 61 -1.45 -3.91 -11.17
N GLY A 62 -0.70 -3.90 -10.07
CA GLY A 62 0.75 -4.11 -10.09
C GLY A 62 1.14 -5.50 -10.61
N ARG A 63 0.44 -6.54 -10.15
CA ARG A 63 0.64 -7.93 -10.59
C ARG A 63 0.36 -8.13 -12.08
N HIS A 64 -0.65 -7.42 -12.60
CA HIS A 64 -1.01 -7.45 -14.03
C HIS A 64 -0.21 -6.46 -14.91
N GLY A 65 0.85 -5.84 -14.38
CA GLY A 65 1.70 -4.92 -15.14
C GLY A 65 1.04 -3.57 -15.48
N GLN A 66 -0.10 -3.25 -14.88
CA GLN A 66 -0.88 -2.03 -15.14
C GLN A 66 -0.39 -0.86 -14.29
N GLY A 67 0.88 -0.47 -14.48
CA GLY A 67 1.60 0.46 -13.59
C GLY A 67 0.89 1.81 -13.33
N LYS A 68 0.30 2.42 -14.37
CA LYS A 68 -0.47 3.68 -14.21
C LYS A 68 -1.69 3.51 -13.30
N ARG A 69 -2.43 2.40 -13.44
CA ARG A 69 -3.62 2.11 -12.61
C ARG A 69 -3.23 1.72 -11.19
N SER A 70 -2.12 0.98 -11.04
CA SER A 70 -1.54 0.68 -9.73
C SER A 70 -1.16 1.96 -8.98
N ALA A 71 -0.49 2.91 -9.65
CA ALA A 71 -0.14 4.20 -9.05
C ALA A 71 -1.37 5.03 -8.68
N TYR A 72 -2.40 5.07 -9.55
CA TYR A 72 -3.66 5.74 -9.26
C TYR A 72 -4.35 5.15 -8.02
N ALA A 73 -4.54 3.83 -7.96
CA ALA A 73 -5.18 3.18 -6.83
C ALA A 73 -4.40 3.37 -5.52
N ALA A 74 -3.05 3.38 -5.58
CA ALA A 74 -2.22 3.67 -4.43
C ALA A 74 -2.37 5.11 -3.92
N ALA A 75 -2.55 6.08 -4.82
CA ALA A 75 -2.83 7.46 -4.45
C ALA A 75 -4.20 7.59 -3.75
N VAL A 76 -5.24 6.94 -4.29
CA VAL A 76 -6.59 6.89 -3.68
C VAL A 76 -6.55 6.26 -2.29
N ALA A 77 -5.77 5.21 -2.11
CA ALA A 77 -5.58 4.55 -0.82
C ALA A 77 -4.88 5.47 0.20
N GLN A 78 -3.84 6.17 -0.22
CA GLN A 78 -3.09 7.09 0.64
C GLN A 78 -3.95 8.29 1.07
N GLU A 79 -4.71 8.88 0.15
CA GLU A 79 -5.65 9.95 0.46
C GLU A 79 -6.67 9.50 1.51
N GLY A 80 -7.28 8.33 1.32
CA GLY A 80 -8.23 7.77 2.30
C GLY A 80 -7.58 7.49 3.66
N ALA A 81 -6.34 7.02 3.68
CA ALA A 81 -5.60 6.81 4.92
C ALA A 81 -5.30 8.12 5.66
N ASP A 82 -4.95 9.18 4.93
CA ASP A 82 -4.67 10.51 5.47
C ASP A 82 -5.97 11.14 6.02
N GLU A 83 -7.11 11.01 5.32
CA GLU A 83 -8.44 11.40 5.80
C GLU A 83 -8.81 10.69 7.11
N CYS A 84 -8.34 9.44 7.30
CA CYS A 84 -8.52 8.66 8.53
C CYS A 84 -7.42 8.92 9.58
N GLY A 85 -6.70 10.04 9.51
CA GLY A 85 -5.72 10.43 10.52
C GLY A 85 -4.40 9.64 10.44
N GLY A 86 -4.03 9.18 9.24
CA GLY A 86 -2.82 8.37 9.03
C GLY A 86 -3.04 6.89 9.34
N LEU A 87 -4.20 6.36 8.96
CA LEU A 87 -4.56 4.95 9.12
C LEU A 87 -3.45 4.03 8.56
N CYS A 88 -3.14 2.97 9.31
CA CYS A 88 -2.03 2.06 8.99
C CYS A 88 -2.46 0.59 9.08
N THR A 89 -3.00 0.05 7.98
CA THR A 89 -3.39 -1.35 7.85
C THR A 89 -2.35 -2.15 7.05
N PRO A 90 -2.40 -3.49 7.07
CA PRO A 90 -1.53 -4.31 6.21
C PRO A 90 -1.66 -4.01 4.72
N ALA A 91 -2.87 -3.72 4.23
CA ALA A 91 -3.11 -3.36 2.83
C ALA A 91 -2.42 -2.04 2.45
N LEU A 92 -2.46 -1.05 3.35
CA LEU A 92 -1.85 0.27 3.15
C LEU A 92 -0.33 0.29 3.28
N ARG A 93 0.27 -0.63 4.05
CA ARG A 93 1.72 -0.69 4.24
C ARG A 93 2.46 -1.02 2.94
N ASN A 94 1.91 -1.89 2.12
CA ASN A 94 2.51 -2.25 0.83
C ASN A 94 1.44 -2.53 -0.24
N PRO A 95 0.79 -1.48 -0.78
CA PRO A 95 -0.31 -1.61 -1.71
C PRO A 95 0.07 -2.23 -3.05
N ALA A 96 1.30 -2.68 -3.28
CA ALA A 96 1.61 -3.30 -4.58
C ALA A 96 2.83 -4.24 -4.63
N GLY A 97 3.54 -4.46 -3.53
CA GLY A 97 4.95 -4.86 -3.68
C GLY A 97 5.72 -3.88 -4.56
N GLN A 98 5.19 -2.65 -4.74
CA GLN A 98 5.78 -1.69 -5.65
C GLN A 98 7.21 -1.47 -5.17
N PRO A 99 8.19 -1.53 -6.07
CA PRO A 99 9.57 -1.29 -5.69
C PRO A 99 9.68 0.10 -5.06
N LEU A 100 10.63 0.25 -4.14
CA LEU A 100 11.07 1.57 -3.67
C LEU A 100 11.22 2.50 -4.89
N THR A 101 10.71 3.74 -4.79
CA THR A 101 10.91 4.72 -5.87
C THR A 101 12.41 4.92 -6.05
N GLY A 102 12.86 5.39 -7.23
CA GLY A 102 14.29 5.60 -7.47
C GLY A 102 14.97 6.38 -6.34
N ARG A 103 14.32 7.46 -5.86
CA ARG A 103 14.83 8.26 -4.75
C ARG A 103 14.81 7.54 -3.40
N GLN A 104 13.77 6.77 -3.10
CA GLN A 104 13.74 5.95 -1.88
C GLN A 104 14.82 4.88 -1.90
N ARG A 105 15.04 4.23 -3.05
CA ARG A 105 16.08 3.21 -3.22
C ARG A 105 17.47 3.81 -2.98
N GLU A 106 17.77 4.93 -3.62
CA GLU A 106 19.04 5.64 -3.46
C GLU A 106 19.30 6.03 -1.99
N ILE A 107 18.30 6.57 -1.30
CA ILE A 107 18.40 6.90 0.13
C ILE A 107 18.63 5.64 0.97
N VAL A 108 17.89 4.56 0.70
CA VAL A 108 18.00 3.28 1.43
C VAL A 108 19.36 2.61 1.20
N GLU A 109 19.93 2.70 0.00
CA GLU A 109 21.28 2.22 -0.31
C GLU A 109 22.34 2.96 0.54
N LEU A 110 22.22 4.28 0.68
CA LEU A 110 23.10 5.05 1.55
C LEU A 110 22.90 4.72 3.04
N VAL A 111 21.67 4.39 3.44
CA VAL A 111 21.40 3.88 4.80
C VAL A 111 22.08 2.54 5.05
N VAL A 112 22.01 1.62 4.08
CA VAL A 112 22.70 0.33 4.15
C VAL A 112 24.23 0.50 4.23
N ALA A 113 24.77 1.52 3.54
CA ALA A 113 26.17 1.92 3.61
C ALA A 113 26.57 2.64 4.92
N GLY A 114 25.63 2.84 5.86
CA GLY A 114 25.91 3.40 7.19
C GLY A 114 25.87 4.93 7.29
N LEU A 115 25.45 5.65 6.24
CA LEU A 115 25.42 7.12 6.27
C LEU A 115 24.25 7.66 7.09
N SER A 116 24.51 8.60 8.00
CA SER A 116 23.47 9.35 8.73
C SER A 116 22.55 10.16 7.80
N ASN A 117 21.35 10.52 8.27
CA ASN A 117 20.42 11.35 7.50
C ASN A 117 21.04 12.69 7.05
N LYS A 118 21.94 13.27 7.87
CA LYS A 118 22.68 14.49 7.53
C LYS A 118 23.65 14.28 6.35
N GLN A 119 24.42 13.19 6.38
CA GLN A 119 25.34 12.85 5.28
C GLN A 119 24.58 12.52 3.99
N ILE A 120 23.42 11.86 4.10
CA ILE A 120 22.55 11.59 2.94
C ILE A 120 21.99 12.90 2.37
N ALA A 121 21.52 13.79 3.23
CA ALA A 121 20.99 15.11 2.85
C ALA A 121 22.04 15.93 2.09
N GLU A 122 23.28 15.97 2.60
CA GLU A 122 24.41 16.63 1.95
C GLU A 122 24.74 16.00 0.59
N ARG A 123 24.88 14.67 0.54
CA ARG A 123 25.26 13.95 -0.68
C ARG A 123 24.22 14.06 -1.79
N LEU A 124 22.94 14.05 -1.41
CA LEU A 124 21.83 14.05 -2.34
C LEU A 124 21.24 15.46 -2.57
N VAL A 125 21.88 16.49 -2.03
CA VAL A 125 21.51 17.91 -2.13
C VAL A 125 20.03 18.12 -1.78
N MET A 126 19.63 17.69 -0.58
CA MET A 126 18.26 17.86 -0.08
C MET A 126 18.22 18.11 1.43
N SER A 127 17.07 18.48 1.98
CA SER A 127 16.96 18.70 3.43
C SER A 127 16.96 17.39 4.23
N VAL A 128 17.45 17.42 5.47
CA VAL A 128 17.37 16.28 6.41
C VAL A 128 15.92 15.84 6.63
N ARG A 129 15.00 16.79 6.76
CA ARG A 129 13.55 16.52 6.87
C ARG A 129 13.01 15.75 5.66
N SER A 130 13.50 16.06 4.46
CA SER A 130 13.11 15.33 3.25
C SER A 130 13.65 13.91 3.26
N VAL A 131 14.91 13.71 3.70
CA VAL A 131 15.47 12.37 3.88
C VAL A 131 14.65 11.55 4.88
N GLU A 132 14.29 12.13 6.03
CA GLU A 132 13.45 11.48 7.04
C GLU A 132 12.08 11.10 6.48
N GLY A 133 11.43 12.00 5.74
CA GLY A 133 10.16 11.72 5.09
C GLY A 133 10.25 10.58 4.07
N HIS A 134 11.32 10.53 3.27
CA HIS A 134 11.56 9.42 2.36
C HIS A 134 11.84 8.12 3.11
N LEU A 135 12.62 8.17 4.19
CA LEU A 135 12.95 7.01 5.01
C LEU A 135 11.71 6.43 5.69
N TYR A 136 10.86 7.29 6.24
CA TYR A 136 9.60 6.89 6.85
C TYR A 136 8.73 6.13 5.83
N ARG A 137 8.52 6.71 4.64
CA ARG A 137 7.73 6.06 3.59
C ARG A 137 8.39 4.77 3.09
N ALA A 138 9.72 4.72 2.97
CA ALA A 138 10.44 3.50 2.60
C ALA A 138 10.29 2.40 3.66
N SER A 139 10.45 2.74 4.93
CA SER A 139 10.26 1.84 6.08
C SER A 139 8.85 1.26 6.13
N GLN A 140 7.81 2.09 5.96
CA GLN A 140 6.43 1.62 5.85
C GLN A 140 6.27 0.63 4.69
N ARG A 141 6.87 0.93 3.54
CA ARG A 141 6.78 0.10 2.32
C ARG A 141 7.37 -1.30 2.50
N VAL A 142 8.49 -1.41 3.20
CA VAL A 142 9.18 -2.69 3.40
C VAL A 142 8.82 -3.37 4.72
N GLY A 143 7.93 -2.78 5.51
CA GLY A 143 7.54 -3.30 6.83
C GLY A 143 8.65 -3.18 7.88
N ALA A 144 9.52 -2.19 7.77
CA ALA A 144 10.56 -1.91 8.76
C ALA A 144 10.04 -0.95 9.84
N SER A 145 10.27 -1.30 11.10
CA SER A 145 9.95 -0.49 12.28
C SER A 145 11.13 0.36 12.75
N SER A 146 12.35 0.06 12.29
CA SER A 146 13.54 0.84 12.58
C SER A 146 14.45 0.97 11.36
N ARG A 147 15.38 1.93 11.43
CA ARG A 147 16.41 2.14 10.42
C ARG A 147 17.33 0.91 10.28
N GLU A 148 17.65 0.28 11.40
CA GLU A 148 18.46 -0.93 11.47
C GLU A 148 17.73 -2.10 10.85
N GLN A 149 16.43 -2.22 11.12
CA GLN A 149 15.57 -3.24 10.53
C GLN A 149 15.41 -3.02 9.03
N LEU A 150 15.24 -1.78 8.57
CA LEU A 150 15.23 -1.41 7.16
C LEU A 150 16.52 -1.85 6.47
N ALA A 151 17.67 -1.49 7.05
CA ALA A 151 18.97 -1.89 6.52
C ALA A 151 19.16 -3.43 6.51
N ALA A 152 18.68 -4.12 7.54
CA ALA A 152 18.74 -5.59 7.63
C ALA A 152 17.85 -6.28 6.57
N ILE A 153 16.63 -5.80 6.37
CA ILE A 153 15.69 -6.32 5.36
C ILE A 153 16.30 -6.18 3.96
N ILE A 154 16.89 -5.02 3.66
CA ILE A 154 17.46 -4.75 2.32
C ILE A 154 18.73 -5.57 2.07
N ARG A 155 19.61 -5.71 3.07
CA ARG A 155 20.81 -6.57 2.98
C ARG A 155 20.47 -8.03 2.73
N ARG A 156 19.34 -8.51 3.28
CA ARG A 156 18.89 -9.90 3.11
C ARG A 156 18.39 -10.19 1.67
N GLY A 157 18.11 -9.15 0.88
CA GLY A 157 17.52 -9.26 -0.45
C GLY A 157 16.05 -9.75 -0.42
N PRO A 158 15.28 -9.53 -1.50
CA PRO A 158 13.98 -10.17 -1.62
C PRO A 158 14.22 -11.69 -1.63
N LYS A 159 13.57 -12.43 -0.72
CA LYS A 159 13.50 -13.88 -0.88
C LYS A 159 12.82 -14.15 -2.21
N GLY A 160 13.58 -14.58 -3.21
CA GLY A 160 13.01 -15.17 -4.42
C GLY A 160 12.11 -16.31 -3.98
N THR A 161 10.81 -16.16 -4.23
CA THR A 161 9.84 -17.25 -4.12
C THR A 161 10.27 -18.30 -5.13
N GLN A 162 10.82 -19.41 -4.64
CA GLN A 162 10.78 -20.69 -5.37
C GLN A 162 9.41 -21.31 -5.14
#